data_AF-A0A3D0NET3-F1
#
_entry.id   AF-A0A3D0NET3-F1
#
_cell.length_a   1.000
_cell.length_b   1.000
_cell.length_c   1.000
_cell.angle_alpha   90.00
_cell.angle_beta   90.00
_cell.angle_gamma   90.00
#
_symmetry.space_group_name_H-M   'P 1'
#
loop_
_entity.id
_entity.type
_entity.pdbx_description
1 polymer ?
#
loop_
_entity_poly.entity_id
_entity_poly.type
_entity_poly.pdbx_seq_one_letter_code
_entity_poly.pdbx_strand_id
1 'polypeptide(L)'
;MALPENSKYKATIGLQLWTVRNELKQDKQATLKSVADAGYQQVEFGGVDQGLELQTLCKDLGLKMTSSFINWQSICNPKNKNAPSLESVIEDAKKLELKHLVFGYIGKSFRQTADQFHAHIERANQFGEMCKKAGIQLCYHNHAFEFEKLEGDKTGFDLFIEGFD
;
A
#
# COMPACT_ATOMS: atom_id res chain seq x y z
N MET A 1 4.30 27.80 -9.94
CA MET A 1 3.79 28.59 -8.79
C MET A 1 3.67 27.68 -7.59
N ALA A 2 4.05 28.15 -6.40
CA ALA A 2 3.85 27.39 -5.16
C ALA A 2 2.35 27.35 -4.79
N LEU A 3 1.89 26.24 -4.22
CA LEU A 3 0.50 26.11 -3.77
C LEU A 3 0.20 27.11 -2.62
N PRO A 4 -1.03 27.67 -2.53
CA PRO A 4 -1.44 28.51 -1.40
C PRO A 4 -1.32 27.80 -0.06
N GLU A 5 -1.13 28.54 1.04
CA GLU A 5 -1.00 27.94 2.40
C GLU A 5 -2.21 27.09 2.80
N ASN A 6 -3.42 27.53 2.48
CA ASN A 6 -4.67 26.81 2.76
C ASN A 6 -5.02 25.73 1.73
N SER A 7 -4.07 25.33 0.87
CA SER A 7 -4.31 24.29 -0.13
C SER A 7 -4.59 22.94 0.54
N LYS A 8 -5.72 22.32 0.18
CA LYS A 8 -6.05 20.95 0.60
C LYS A 8 -4.92 19.96 0.30
N TYR A 9 -4.20 20.14 -0.81
CA TYR A 9 -3.10 19.27 -1.20
C TYR A 9 -1.89 19.39 -0.27
N LYS A 10 -1.58 20.60 0.22
CA LYS A 10 -0.53 20.79 1.23
C LYS A 10 -0.97 20.22 2.57
N ALA A 11 -2.22 20.43 2.96
CA ALA A 11 -2.79 19.94 4.22
C ALA A 11 -2.94 18.41 4.30
N THR A 12 -2.81 17.69 3.18
CA THR A 12 -2.90 16.23 3.11
C THR A 12 -1.73 15.59 2.37
N ILE A 13 -0.61 16.30 2.20
CA ILE A 13 0.53 15.74 1.45
C ILE A 13 1.14 14.58 2.23
N GLY A 14 1.32 13.45 1.53
CA GLY A 14 1.80 12.21 2.11
C GLY A 14 3.18 11.80 1.62
N LEU A 15 3.89 11.03 2.44
CA LEU A 15 5.15 10.38 2.07
C LEU A 15 5.06 8.87 2.30
N GLN A 16 5.37 8.08 1.27
CA GLN A 16 5.64 6.65 1.45
C GLN A 16 7.01 6.46 2.09
N LEU A 17 7.02 5.91 3.31
CA LEU A 17 8.21 5.74 4.16
C LEU A 17 9.31 4.86 3.55
N TRP A 18 8.99 4.06 2.53
CA TRP A 18 10.02 3.38 1.73
C TRP A 18 11.07 4.37 1.18
N THR A 19 10.68 5.62 0.91
CA THR A 19 11.56 6.70 0.43
C THR A 19 12.72 6.97 1.38
N VAL A 20 12.47 6.92 2.70
CA VAL A 20 13.44 7.21 3.78
C VAL A 20 13.80 5.96 4.59
N ARG A 21 13.68 4.78 3.97
CA ARG A 21 13.84 3.48 4.64
C ARG A 21 15.22 3.26 5.24
N ASN A 22 16.26 3.90 4.71
CA ASN A 22 17.63 3.71 5.20
C ASN A 22 17.85 4.53 6.49
N GLU A 23 17.28 5.73 6.53
CA GLU A 23 17.30 6.65 7.66
C GLU A 23 16.41 6.12 8.78
N LEU A 24 15.21 5.60 8.45
CA LEU A 24 14.33 4.92 9.41
C LEU A 24 14.99 3.72 10.09
N LYS A 25 15.87 2.99 9.38
CA LYS A 25 16.64 1.89 9.99
C LYS A 25 17.69 2.37 10.99
N GLN A 26 18.20 3.58 10.82
CA GLN A 26 19.22 4.16 11.69
C GLN A 26 18.57 4.83 12.91
N ASP A 27 17.58 5.68 12.68
CA ASP A 27 16.87 6.41 13.74
C ASP A 27 15.44 6.75 13.29
N LYS A 28 14.46 6.03 13.84
CA LYS A 28 13.04 6.21 13.54
C LYS A 28 12.52 7.57 13.99
N GLN A 29 12.93 8.02 15.17
CA GLN A 29 12.44 9.26 15.78
C GLN A 29 12.97 10.49 15.04
N ALA A 30 14.29 10.55 14.82
CA ALA A 30 14.88 11.65 14.08
C ALA A 30 14.36 11.72 12.63
N THR A 31 14.19 10.57 11.98
CA THR A 31 13.69 10.50 10.60
C THR A 31 12.24 10.96 10.50
N LEU A 32 11.33 10.41 11.31
CA LEU A 32 9.92 10.82 11.26
C LEU A 32 9.73 12.28 11.69
N LYS A 33 10.52 12.78 12.64
CA LYS A 33 10.53 14.20 12.98
C LYS A 33 10.92 15.04 11.77
N SER A 34 11.97 14.64 11.04
CA SER A 34 12.40 15.34 9.83
C SER A 34 11.33 15.33 8.73
N VAL A 35 10.57 14.24 8.61
CA VAL A 35 9.42 14.15 7.69
C VAL A 35 8.32 15.16 8.08
N ALA A 36 7.98 15.25 9.36
CA ALA A 36 7.01 16.22 9.87
C ALA A 36 7.50 17.67 9.70
N ASP A 37 8.75 17.96 10.08
CA ASP A 37 9.38 19.28 9.96
C ASP A 37 9.46 19.74 8.48
N ALA A 38 9.62 18.81 7.54
CA ALA A 38 9.58 19.08 6.11
C ALA A 38 8.18 19.42 5.57
N GLY A 39 7.13 19.29 6.40
CA GLY A 39 5.77 19.70 6.11
C GLY A 39 4.83 18.59 5.63
N TYR A 40 5.28 17.32 5.63
CA TYR A 40 4.39 16.19 5.35
C TYR A 40 3.35 16.02 6.46
N GLN A 41 2.12 15.72 6.07
CA GLN A 41 0.97 15.65 6.98
C GLN A 41 0.52 14.21 7.24
N GLN A 42 0.91 13.29 6.36
CA GLN A 42 0.57 11.88 6.46
C GLN A 42 1.69 11.00 5.95
N VAL A 43 1.68 9.74 6.39
CA VAL A 43 2.64 8.73 5.96
C VAL A 43 1.91 7.52 5.40
N GLU A 44 2.55 6.87 4.44
CA GLU A 44 2.20 5.52 4.00
C GLU A 44 3.29 4.56 4.44
N PHE A 45 2.90 3.45 5.05
CA PHE A 45 3.85 2.43 5.52
C PHE A 45 4.20 1.45 4.41
N GLY A 46 5.36 0.79 4.55
CA GLY A 46 5.75 -0.34 3.70
C GLY A 46 5.06 -1.67 4.08
N GLY A 47 4.39 -1.71 5.23
CA GLY A 47 3.73 -2.88 5.80
C GLY A 47 2.90 -2.47 7.01
N VAL A 48 1.78 -3.17 7.26
CA VAL A 48 0.92 -2.90 8.44
C VAL A 48 1.66 -3.15 9.76
N ASP A 49 2.62 -4.07 9.77
CA ASP A 49 3.53 -4.35 10.89
C ASP A 49 4.42 -3.14 11.22
N GLN A 50 4.99 -2.50 10.19
CA GLN A 50 5.72 -1.24 10.35
C GLN A 50 4.80 -0.14 10.90
N GLY A 51 3.54 -0.09 10.45
CA GLY A 51 2.54 0.83 11.00
C GLY A 51 2.31 0.62 12.49
N LEU A 52 2.10 -0.64 12.91
CA LEU A 52 1.90 -1.00 14.32
C LEU A 52 3.10 -0.62 15.19
N GLU A 53 4.31 -0.78 14.67
CA GLU A 53 5.54 -0.36 15.35
C GLU A 53 5.64 1.16 15.51
N LEU A 54 5.32 1.91 14.46
CA LEU A 54 5.57 3.36 14.40
C LEU A 54 4.38 4.23 14.84
N GLN A 55 3.21 3.64 15.11
CA GLN A 55 1.97 4.40 15.30
C GLN A 55 2.03 5.46 16.39
N THR A 56 2.65 5.16 17.53
CA THR A 56 2.73 6.09 18.67
C THR A 56 3.58 7.29 18.30
N LEU A 57 4.75 7.04 17.71
CA LEU A 57 5.65 8.10 17.25
C LEU A 57 5.02 8.95 16.15
N CYS A 58 4.28 8.35 15.21
CA CYS A 58 3.55 9.12 14.20
C CYS A 58 2.48 10.02 14.84
N LYS A 59 1.72 9.51 15.82
CA LYS A 59 0.72 10.31 16.56
C LYS A 59 1.36 11.47 17.32
N ASP A 60 2.47 11.23 18.02
CA ASP A 60 3.19 12.25 18.80
C ASP A 60 3.75 13.36 17.92
N LEU A 61 4.13 13.03 16.67
CA LEU A 61 4.63 13.98 15.67
C LEU A 61 3.52 14.61 14.80
N GLY A 62 2.25 14.27 15.04
CA GLY A 62 1.12 14.79 14.27
C GLY A 62 1.02 14.24 12.83
N LEU A 63 1.73 13.15 12.52
CA LEU A 63 1.67 12.49 11.22
C LEU A 63 0.46 11.55 11.15
N LYS A 64 -0.46 11.82 10.23
CA LYS A 64 -1.62 10.95 9.99
C LYS A 64 -1.18 9.65 9.32
N MET A 65 -1.87 8.57 9.67
CA MET A 65 -1.64 7.23 9.13
C MET A 65 -2.85 6.84 8.29
N THR A 66 -2.76 7.02 6.98
CA THR A 66 -3.93 6.88 6.10
C THR A 66 -3.83 5.71 5.15
N SER A 67 -2.63 5.19 4.91
CA SER A 67 -2.36 4.15 3.95
C SER A 67 -1.22 3.23 4.41
N SER A 68 -1.23 1.98 3.97
CA SER A 68 -0.13 1.05 4.15
C SER A 68 -0.08 0.08 2.98
N PHE A 69 1.14 -0.24 2.53
CA PHE A 69 1.35 -1.44 1.76
C PHE A 69 1.06 -2.69 2.60
N ILE A 70 0.74 -3.78 1.92
CA ILE A 70 0.63 -5.12 2.49
C ILE A 70 1.60 -6.06 1.77
N ASN A 71 1.85 -7.22 2.36
CA ASN A 71 2.60 -8.26 1.66
C ASN A 71 1.77 -8.77 0.46
N TRP A 72 2.20 -8.46 -0.76
CA TRP A 72 1.52 -8.84 -2.00
C TRP A 72 1.24 -10.35 -2.10
N GLN A 73 2.04 -11.19 -1.43
CA GLN A 73 1.85 -12.64 -1.43
C GLN A 73 0.58 -13.08 -0.72
N SER A 74 0.03 -12.30 0.21
CA SER A 74 -1.27 -12.59 0.84
C SER A 74 -2.41 -12.68 -0.19
N ILE A 75 -2.29 -11.89 -1.27
CA ILE A 75 -3.19 -11.91 -2.42
C ILE A 75 -2.68 -12.87 -3.49
N CYS A 76 -1.47 -12.65 -4.01
CA CYS A 76 -1.01 -13.29 -5.24
C CYS A 76 -0.33 -14.66 -5.06
N ASN A 77 -0.08 -15.08 -3.82
CA ASN A 77 0.49 -16.38 -3.50
C ASN A 77 -0.17 -17.00 -2.26
N PRO A 78 -1.48 -17.34 -2.32
CA PRO A 78 -2.23 -17.86 -1.18
C PRO A 78 -1.68 -19.15 -0.56
N LYS A 79 -0.80 -19.86 -1.29
CA LYS A 79 -0.16 -21.09 -0.80
C LYS A 79 1.01 -20.79 0.15
N ASN A 80 1.52 -19.56 0.18
CA ASN A 80 2.58 -19.16 1.08
C ASN A 80 2.04 -18.95 2.50
N LYS A 81 2.27 -19.94 3.37
CA LYS A 81 1.86 -19.90 4.78
C LYS A 81 2.61 -18.88 5.64
N ASN A 82 3.70 -18.29 5.12
CA ASN A 82 4.45 -17.24 5.81
C ASN A 82 3.91 -15.85 5.48
N ALA A 83 3.02 -15.72 4.49
CA ALA A 83 2.34 -14.45 4.25
C ALA A 83 1.22 -14.26 5.30
N PRO A 84 1.01 -13.04 5.81
CA PRO A 84 -0.12 -12.74 6.69
C PRO A 84 -1.46 -13.13 6.07
N SER A 85 -2.43 -13.55 6.88
CA SER A 85 -3.78 -13.78 6.37
C SER A 85 -4.47 -12.46 6.04
N LEU A 86 -5.45 -12.49 5.15
CA LEU A 86 -6.20 -11.29 4.76
C LEU A 86 -6.98 -10.71 5.94
N GLU A 87 -7.47 -11.58 6.83
CA GLU A 87 -8.17 -11.21 8.06
C GLU A 87 -7.24 -10.48 9.03
N SER A 88 -6.02 -10.98 9.26
CA SER A 88 -5.07 -10.32 10.16
C SER A 88 -4.64 -8.97 9.63
N VAL A 89 -4.46 -8.86 8.30
CA VAL A 89 -4.16 -7.58 7.64
C VAL A 89 -5.28 -6.56 7.88
N ILE A 90 -6.55 -6.95 7.75
CA ILE A 90 -7.69 -6.05 8.05
C ILE A 90 -7.75 -5.69 9.53
N GLU A 91 -7.50 -6.64 10.43
CA GLU A 91 -7.48 -6.38 11.87
C GLU A 91 -6.44 -5.32 12.23
N ASP A 92 -5.21 -5.47 11.72
CA ASP A 92 -4.12 -4.52 11.97
C ASP A 92 -4.38 -3.17 11.31
N ALA A 93 -4.94 -3.16 10.09
CA ALA A 93 -5.37 -1.94 9.43
C ALA A 93 -6.42 -1.16 10.24
N LYS A 94 -7.35 -1.86 10.90
CA LYS A 94 -8.34 -1.24 11.80
C LYS A 94 -7.70 -0.66 13.05
N LYS A 95 -6.73 -1.35 13.68
CA LYS A 95 -5.98 -0.82 14.84
C LYS A 95 -5.26 0.49 14.50
N LEU A 96 -4.80 0.60 13.26
CA LEU A 96 -4.12 1.78 12.72
C LEU A 96 -5.07 2.83 12.13
N GLU A 97 -6.37 2.56 12.09
CA GLU A 97 -7.40 3.42 11.50
C GLU A 97 -7.14 3.77 10.02
N LEU A 98 -6.46 2.87 9.28
CA LEU A 98 -6.11 3.09 7.88
C LEU A 98 -7.37 3.25 7.01
N LYS A 99 -7.25 4.04 5.94
CA LYS A 99 -8.29 4.19 4.91
C LYS A 99 -7.97 3.41 3.65
N HIS A 100 -6.69 3.14 3.40
CA HIS A 100 -6.23 2.43 2.22
C HIS A 100 -5.28 1.29 2.61
N LEU A 101 -5.47 0.15 1.96
CA LEU A 101 -4.48 -0.92 1.91
C LEU A 101 -3.99 -1.05 0.47
N VAL A 102 -2.69 -1.15 0.29
CA VAL A 102 -2.06 -1.11 -1.03
C VAL A 102 -1.29 -2.40 -1.26
N PHE A 103 -1.38 -2.97 -2.46
CA PHE A 103 -0.52 -4.09 -2.87
C PHE A 103 0.16 -3.85 -4.21
N GLY A 104 1.27 -4.56 -4.41
CA GLY A 104 2.31 -4.33 -5.42
C GLY A 104 3.67 -4.30 -4.69
N TYR A 105 4.83 -4.26 -5.32
CA TYR A 105 5.27 -4.84 -6.59
C TYR A 105 5.09 -6.37 -6.60
N ILE A 106 4.48 -6.95 -7.65
CA ILE A 106 4.28 -8.41 -7.76
C ILE A 106 5.58 -9.10 -8.23
N GLY A 107 5.98 -10.17 -7.53
CA GLY A 107 7.19 -10.92 -7.86
C GLY A 107 7.14 -11.54 -9.26
N LYS A 108 8.27 -11.47 -10.00
CA LYS A 108 8.36 -11.85 -11.43
C LYS A 108 7.74 -13.21 -11.77
N SER A 109 7.94 -14.23 -10.93
CA SER A 109 7.41 -15.57 -11.18
C SER A 109 5.88 -15.67 -11.17
N PHE A 110 5.19 -14.68 -10.62
CA PHE A 110 3.73 -14.63 -10.45
C PHE A 110 3.05 -13.69 -11.45
N ARG A 111 3.74 -13.19 -12.47
CA ARG A 111 3.19 -12.17 -13.38
C ARG A 111 3.63 -12.37 -14.84
N GLN A 112 3.77 -13.63 -15.25
CA GLN A 112 4.24 -14.03 -16.57
C GLN A 112 3.10 -14.32 -17.54
N THR A 113 1.92 -14.71 -17.05
CA THR A 113 0.79 -15.14 -17.90
C THR A 113 -0.49 -14.43 -17.52
N ALA A 114 -1.41 -14.27 -18.48
CA ALA A 114 -2.73 -13.70 -18.24
C ALA A 114 -3.50 -14.44 -17.14
N ASP A 115 -3.42 -15.77 -17.10
CA ASP A 115 -4.03 -16.60 -16.05
C ASP A 115 -3.58 -16.21 -14.64
N GLN A 116 -2.30 -15.86 -14.47
CA GLN A 116 -1.80 -15.38 -13.17
C GLN A 116 -2.44 -14.04 -12.80
N PHE A 117 -2.55 -13.10 -13.74
CA PHE A 117 -3.24 -11.82 -13.51
C PHE A 117 -4.72 -12.03 -13.18
N HIS A 118 -5.43 -12.91 -13.91
CA HIS A 118 -6.82 -13.24 -13.61
C HIS A 118 -7.00 -13.84 -12.21
N ALA A 119 -6.10 -14.73 -11.79
CA ALA A 119 -6.11 -15.27 -10.43
C ALA A 119 -5.86 -14.19 -9.36
N HIS A 120 -4.98 -13.22 -9.65
CA HIS A 120 -4.75 -12.09 -8.74
C HIS A 120 -5.96 -11.17 -8.66
N ILE A 121 -6.62 -10.91 -9.77
CA ILE A 121 -7.85 -10.10 -9.84
C ILE A 121 -8.95 -10.73 -9.00
N GLU A 122 -9.26 -12.01 -9.23
CA GLU A 122 -10.30 -12.72 -8.48
C GLU A 122 -10.06 -12.62 -6.97
N ARG A 123 -8.82 -12.86 -6.56
CA ARG A 123 -8.44 -12.83 -5.15
C ARG A 123 -8.39 -11.41 -4.58
N ALA A 124 -7.99 -10.43 -5.37
CA ALA A 124 -8.01 -9.02 -4.99
C ALA A 124 -9.46 -8.51 -4.84
N ASN A 125 -10.40 -8.90 -5.71
CA ASN A 125 -11.81 -8.53 -5.58
C ASN A 125 -12.43 -9.14 -4.32
N GLN A 126 -12.13 -10.42 -4.02
CA GLN A 126 -12.54 -11.06 -2.76
C GLN A 126 -12.03 -10.27 -1.54
N PHE A 127 -10.75 -9.87 -1.57
CA PHE A 127 -10.17 -9.09 -0.49
C PHE A 127 -10.70 -7.65 -0.43
N GLY A 128 -10.97 -7.04 -1.59
CA GLY A 128 -11.56 -5.72 -1.73
C GLY A 128 -12.93 -5.66 -1.07
N GLU A 129 -13.76 -6.68 -1.24
CA GLU A 129 -15.05 -6.79 -0.55
C GLU A 129 -14.91 -6.93 0.97
N MET A 130 -13.88 -7.65 1.46
CA MET A 130 -13.58 -7.70 2.89
C MET A 130 -13.12 -6.33 3.42
N CYS A 131 -12.25 -5.63 2.68
CA CYS A 131 -11.78 -4.29 3.01
C CYS A 131 -12.95 -3.29 3.04
N LYS A 132 -13.84 -3.33 2.05
CA LYS A 132 -15.01 -2.47 1.94
C LYS A 132 -15.95 -2.62 3.14
N LYS A 133 -16.21 -3.86 3.59
CA LYS A 133 -16.96 -4.14 4.82
C LYS A 133 -16.29 -3.58 6.08
N ALA A 134 -14.97 -3.43 6.06
CA ALA A 134 -14.18 -2.79 7.11
C ALA A 134 -14.07 -1.27 6.97
N GLY A 135 -14.63 -0.65 5.93
CA GLY A 135 -14.49 0.78 5.64
C GLY A 135 -13.11 1.18 5.10
N ILE A 136 -12.41 0.23 4.48
CA ILE A 136 -11.07 0.37 3.90
C ILE A 136 -11.15 0.18 2.39
N GLN A 137 -10.45 1.01 1.62
CA GLN A 137 -10.30 0.82 0.19
C GLN A 137 -9.04 0.00 -0.10
N LEU A 138 -9.18 -1.08 -0.88
CA LEU A 138 -8.02 -1.78 -1.45
C LEU A 138 -7.54 -1.02 -2.69
N CYS A 139 -6.23 -0.86 -2.83
CA CYS A 139 -5.61 -0.19 -3.96
C CYS A 139 -4.48 -1.06 -4.53
N TYR A 140 -4.29 -0.96 -5.84
CA TYR A 140 -3.14 -1.54 -6.52
C TYR A 140 -2.14 -0.43 -6.90
N HIS A 141 -0.86 -0.64 -6.61
CA HIS A 141 0.22 0.26 -7.02
C HIS A 141 0.96 -0.33 -8.21
N ASN A 142 0.66 0.20 -9.40
CA ASN A 142 1.31 -0.24 -10.63
C ASN A 142 2.79 0.18 -10.69
N HIS A 143 3.60 -0.63 -11.34
CA HIS A 143 4.98 -0.35 -11.71
C HIS A 143 5.10 -0.35 -13.26
N ALA A 144 6.32 -0.48 -13.77
CA ALA A 144 6.58 -0.50 -15.21
C ALA A 144 6.16 -1.82 -15.87
N PHE A 145 6.26 -2.94 -15.15
CA PHE A 145 6.09 -4.27 -15.75
C PHE A 145 4.64 -4.55 -16.15
N GLU A 146 3.69 -3.87 -15.53
CA GLU A 146 2.27 -4.03 -15.78
C GLU A 146 1.91 -3.58 -17.19
N PHE A 147 2.72 -2.71 -17.80
CA PHE A 147 2.56 -2.24 -19.17
C PHE A 147 3.33 -3.06 -20.20
N GLU A 148 4.06 -4.10 -19.78
CA GLU A 148 4.65 -5.06 -20.70
C GLU A 148 3.55 -5.94 -21.30
N LYS A 149 3.63 -6.21 -22.61
CA LYS A 149 2.70 -7.10 -23.28
C LYS A 149 2.85 -8.53 -22.74
N LEU A 150 1.73 -9.15 -22.45
CA LEU A 150 1.64 -10.60 -22.24
C LEU A 150 1.59 -11.31 -23.60
N GLU A 151 1.28 -12.62 -23.61
CA GLU A 151 0.97 -13.30 -24.87
C GLU A 151 -0.21 -12.60 -25.58
N GLY A 152 0.04 -12.12 -26.80
CA GLY A 152 -0.92 -11.28 -27.55
C GLY A 152 -0.65 -9.78 -27.37
N ASP A 153 -1.71 -8.97 -27.35
CA ASP A 153 -1.62 -7.51 -27.33
C ASP A 153 -2.03 -6.85 -25.99
N LYS A 154 -2.57 -7.63 -25.04
CA LYS A 154 -2.95 -7.09 -23.72
C LYS A 154 -1.77 -7.01 -22.76
N THR A 155 -1.78 -6.01 -21.90
CA THR A 155 -0.84 -5.84 -20.79
C THR A 155 -1.48 -6.28 -19.46
N GLY A 156 -0.67 -6.51 -18.43
CA GLY A 156 -1.19 -6.78 -17.08
C GLY A 156 -2.03 -5.64 -16.52
N PHE A 157 -1.69 -4.40 -16.88
CA PHE A 157 -2.43 -3.20 -16.52
C PHE A 157 -3.83 -3.20 -17.15
N ASP A 158 -3.96 -3.56 -18.44
CA ASP A 158 -5.26 -3.66 -19.10
C ASP A 158 -6.15 -4.68 -18.39
N LEU A 159 -5.60 -5.85 -18.05
CA LEU A 159 -6.34 -6.89 -17.32
C LEU A 159 -6.82 -6.41 -15.94
N PHE A 160 -5.98 -5.67 -15.20
CA PHE A 160 -6.38 -5.12 -13.90
C PHE A 160 -7.49 -4.08 -14.01
N ILE A 161 -7.40 -3.16 -14.99
CA ILE A 161 -8.44 -2.14 -15.21
C ILE A 161 -9.77 -2.78 -15.63
N GLU A 162 -9.74 -3.81 -16.46
CA GLU A 162 -10.95 -4.53 -16.90
C GLU A 162 -11.57 -5.40 -15.79
N GLY A 163 -10.74 -5.91 -14.88
CA GLY A 163 -11.15 -6.97 -13.94
C GLY A 163 -11.41 -6.54 -12.50
N PHE A 164 -10.92 -5.38 -12.05
CA PHE A 164 -11.21 -4.90 -10.69
C PHE A 164 -12.64 -4.35 -10.58
N ASP A 165 -13.33 -4.73 -9.49
CA ASP A 165 -14.73 -4.36 -9.17
C ASP A 165 -14.87 -3.01 -8.44
#